data_AF-A0A2P6N1Z4-F1
#
_entry.id   AF-A0A2P6N1Z4-F1
#
_cell.length_a   1.000
_cell.length_b   1.000
_cell.length_c   1.000
_cell.angle_alpha   90.00
_cell.angle_beta   90.00
_cell.angle_gamma   90.00
#
_symmetry.space_group_name_H-M   'P 1'
#
loop_
_entity.id
_entity.type
_entity.pdbx_description
1 polymer ?
#
loop_
_entity_poly.entity_id
_entity_poly.type
_entity_poly.pdbx_seq_one_letter_code
_entity_poly.pdbx_strand_id
1 'polypeptide(L)'
;MANTIRAQLHEILDEYSKLTLQIFSELSSGQAAAATDLMGKLIEKDKELNNAVKELKKHQEFQMKINQTIKDIEEKDKKITQVMQILRDAESILSAQVEEGRKQLKIREQSKQSAPFVDELVSYSHRISATTSAPPGWSDGQETFLYKFPAPMETEIRSGMLYSKEAEDLFKT
;
A
#
# COMPACT_ATOMS: atom_id res chain seq x y z
N MET A 1 -9.57 -28.09 32.43
CA MET A 1 -10.89 -27.59 32.85
C MET A 1 -10.66 -26.54 33.92
N ALA A 2 -10.54 -25.26 33.52
CA ALA A 2 -10.30 -24.18 34.47
C ALA A 2 -11.64 -23.81 35.11
N ASN A 3 -11.76 -23.99 36.43
CA ASN A 3 -12.87 -23.42 37.19
C ASN A 3 -12.86 -21.90 36.95
N THR A 4 -13.80 -21.44 36.13
CA THR A 4 -13.91 -20.03 35.78
C THR A 4 -14.44 -19.31 37.01
N ILE A 5 -13.86 -18.17 37.40
CA ILE A 5 -14.29 -17.36 38.57
C ILE A 5 -15.81 -17.14 38.54
N ARG A 6 -16.37 -16.95 37.34
CA ARG A 6 -17.81 -16.86 37.12
C ARG A 6 -18.60 -18.10 37.57
N ALA A 7 -18.11 -19.30 37.28
CA ALA A 7 -18.77 -20.55 37.67
C ALA A 7 -18.76 -20.73 39.20
N GLN A 8 -17.63 -20.41 39.85
CA GLN A 8 -17.51 -20.46 41.31
C GLN A 8 -18.44 -19.43 41.98
N LEU A 9 -18.57 -18.23 41.41
CA LEU A 9 -19.45 -17.19 41.96
C LEU A 9 -20.93 -17.54 41.81
N HIS A 10 -21.32 -18.18 40.69
CA HIS A 10 -22.67 -18.72 40.52
C HIS A 10 -22.99 -19.83 41.52
N GLU A 11 -22.06 -20.74 41.77
CA GLU A 11 -22.22 -21.82 42.75
C GLU A 11 -22.43 -21.27 44.17
N ILE A 12 -21.60 -20.30 44.59
CA ILE A 12 -21.74 -19.65 45.90
C ILE A 12 -23.08 -18.90 46.02
N LEU A 13 -23.53 -18.23 44.95
CA LEU A 13 -24.83 -17.55 44.92
C LEU A 13 -26.01 -18.53 45.01
N ASP A 14 -25.94 -19.68 44.33
CA ASP A 14 -26.96 -20.71 44.37
C ASP A 14 -27.04 -21.37 45.76
N GLU A 15 -25.89 -21.58 46.41
CA GLU A 15 -25.83 -22.05 47.80
C GLU A 15 -26.40 -21.02 48.78
N TYR A 16 -26.06 -19.74 48.60
CA TYR A 16 -26.58 -18.63 49.42
C TYR A 16 -28.11 -18.52 49.29
N SER A 17 -28.63 -18.63 48.08
CA SER A 17 -30.07 -18.69 47.79
C SER A 17 -30.76 -19.86 48.52
N LYS A 18 -30.19 -21.07 48.44
CA LYS A 18 -30.74 -22.25 49.13
C LYS A 18 -30.75 -22.08 50.66
N LEU A 19 -29.65 -21.56 51.22
CA LEU A 19 -29.53 -21.31 52.66
C LEU A 19 -30.55 -20.28 53.16
N THR A 20 -30.75 -19.18 52.44
CA THR A 20 -31.76 -18.17 52.83
C THR A 20 -33.19 -18.71 52.77
N LEU A 21 -33.52 -19.53 51.78
CA LEU A 21 -34.82 -20.22 51.69
C LEU A 21 -35.01 -21.23 52.82
N GLN A 22 -33.98 -21.98 53.19
CA GLN A 22 -34.03 -22.91 54.32
C GLN A 22 -34.24 -22.18 55.65
N ILE A 23 -33.51 -21.09 55.92
CA ILE A 23 -33.69 -20.29 57.14
C ILE A 23 -35.13 -19.78 57.24
N PHE A 24 -35.68 -19.25 56.14
CA PHE A 24 -37.06 -18.75 56.14
C PHE A 24 -38.07 -19.86 56.43
N SER A 25 -37.86 -21.07 55.88
CA SER A 25 -38.71 -22.23 56.14
C SER A 25 -38.63 -22.70 57.60
N GLU A 26 -37.43 -22.78 58.19
CA GLU A 26 -37.24 -23.24 59.57
C GLU A 26 -37.76 -22.22 60.58
N LEU A 27 -37.58 -20.92 60.30
CA LEU A 27 -38.13 -19.85 61.12
C LEU A 27 -39.66 -19.83 61.08
N SER A 28 -40.28 -20.13 59.93
CA SER A 28 -41.74 -20.29 59.82
C SER A 28 -42.27 -21.51 60.57
N SER A 29 -41.45 -22.55 60.73
CA SER A 29 -41.80 -23.80 61.43
C SER A 29 -41.60 -23.73 62.96
N GLY A 30 -41.11 -22.61 63.49
CA GLY A 30 -40.93 -22.39 64.93
C GLY A 30 -39.66 -22.99 65.54
N GLN A 31 -38.74 -23.53 64.75
CA GLN A 31 -37.46 -24.07 65.23
C GLN A 31 -36.37 -22.99 65.29
N ALA A 32 -36.42 -22.15 66.33
CA ALA A 32 -35.48 -21.03 66.49
C ALA A 32 -34.00 -21.46 66.66
N ALA A 33 -33.74 -22.64 67.24
CA ALA A 33 -32.37 -23.12 67.47
C ALA A 33 -31.67 -23.55 66.17
N ALA A 34 -32.36 -24.24 65.27
CA ALA A 34 -31.83 -24.67 63.96
C ALA A 34 -31.57 -23.45 63.04
N ALA A 35 -32.45 -22.44 63.10
CA ALA A 35 -32.28 -21.18 62.39
C ALA A 35 -30.98 -20.43 62.77
N THR A 36 -30.52 -20.51 64.03
CA THR A 36 -29.28 -19.85 64.45
C THR A 36 -28.01 -20.52 63.92
N ASP A 37 -27.99 -21.84 63.76
CA ASP A 37 -26.86 -22.57 63.15
C ASP A 37 -26.77 -22.29 61.65
N LEU A 38 -27.92 -22.28 60.95
CA LEU A 38 -27.99 -21.89 59.55
C LEU A 38 -27.58 -20.42 59.31
N MET A 39 -27.89 -19.53 60.25
CA MET A 39 -27.44 -18.13 60.20
C MET A 39 -25.91 -18.02 60.30
N GLY A 40 -25.25 -18.86 61.11
CA GLY A 40 -23.80 -18.95 61.19
C GLY A 40 -23.17 -19.37 59.85
N LYS A 41 -23.75 -20.38 59.21
CA LYS A 41 -23.34 -20.84 57.86
C LYS A 41 -23.56 -19.78 56.78
N LEU A 42 -24.63 -19.00 56.88
CA LEU A 42 -24.90 -17.88 55.97
C LEU A 42 -23.83 -16.78 56.10
N ILE A 43 -23.42 -16.44 57.33
CA ILE A 43 -22.36 -15.44 57.57
C ILE A 43 -21.02 -15.92 57.01
N GLU A 44 -20.71 -17.21 57.11
CA GLU A 44 -19.50 -17.78 56.53
C GLU A 44 -19.51 -17.72 55.00
N LYS A 45 -20.64 -18.08 54.37
CA LYS A 45 -20.83 -17.98 52.92
C LYS A 45 -20.84 -16.53 52.42
N ASP A 46 -21.36 -15.59 53.20
CA ASP A 46 -21.31 -14.16 52.89
C ASP A 46 -19.86 -13.63 52.89
N LYS A 47 -19.01 -14.09 53.82
CA LYS A 47 -17.57 -13.79 53.81
C LYS A 47 -16.87 -14.38 52.58
N GLU A 48 -17.23 -15.62 52.21
CA GLU A 48 -16.70 -16.28 51.02
C GLU A 48 -17.05 -15.51 49.74
N LEU A 49 -18.32 -15.10 49.60
CA LEU A 49 -18.79 -14.28 48.49
C LEU A 49 -18.09 -12.92 48.42
N ASN A 50 -17.94 -12.24 49.56
CA ASN A 50 -17.22 -10.97 49.63
C ASN A 50 -15.76 -11.09 49.21
N ASN A 51 -15.09 -12.20 49.53
CA ASN A 51 -13.73 -12.46 49.09
C ASN A 51 -13.67 -12.72 47.57
N ALA A 52 -14.58 -13.54 47.04
CA ALA A 52 -14.67 -13.81 45.60
C ALA A 52 -14.93 -12.52 44.79
N VAL A 53 -15.80 -11.62 45.29
CA VAL A 53 -16.07 -10.33 44.64
C VAL A 53 -14.83 -9.43 44.62
N LYS A 54 -14.03 -9.41 45.70
CA LYS A 54 -12.77 -8.66 45.74
C LYS A 54 -11.75 -9.19 44.73
N GLU A 55 -11.67 -10.50 44.58
CA GLU A 55 -10.80 -11.14 43.58
C GLU A 55 -11.27 -10.84 42.15
N LEU A 56 -12.58 -10.89 41.90
CA LEU A 56 -13.16 -10.52 40.61
C LEU A 56 -12.83 -9.07 40.24
N LYS A 57 -12.92 -8.15 41.18
CA LYS A 57 -12.56 -6.74 40.96
C LYS A 57 -11.11 -6.60 40.52
N LYS A 58 -10.17 -7.27 41.20
CA LYS A 58 -8.75 -7.30 40.80
C LYS A 58 -8.58 -7.86 39.40
N HIS A 59 -9.28 -8.96 39.08
CA HIS A 59 -9.23 -9.56 37.76
C HIS A 59 -9.76 -8.60 36.67
N GLN A 60 -10.82 -7.85 36.95
CA GLN A 60 -11.33 -6.83 36.03
C GLN A 60 -10.31 -5.70 35.79
N GLU A 61 -9.65 -5.21 36.85
CA GLU A 61 -8.60 -4.21 36.72
C GLU A 61 -7.43 -4.71 35.87
N PHE A 62 -7.02 -5.97 36.03
CA PHE A 62 -6.01 -6.58 35.17
C PHE A 62 -6.49 -6.74 33.73
N GLN A 63 -7.74 -7.15 33.52
CA GLN A 63 -8.31 -7.28 32.18
C GLN A 63 -8.35 -5.93 31.45
N MET A 64 -8.67 -4.84 32.16
CA MET A 64 -8.62 -3.50 31.60
C MET A 64 -7.19 -3.13 31.16
N LYS A 65 -6.19 -3.42 31.99
CA LYS A 65 -4.77 -3.20 31.64
C LYS A 65 -4.35 -4.04 30.43
N ILE A 66 -4.75 -5.31 30.38
CA ILE A 66 -4.49 -6.20 29.23
C ILE A 66 -5.10 -5.61 27.96
N ASN A 67 -6.37 -5.21 28.01
CA ASN A 67 -7.07 -4.63 26.86
C ASN A 67 -6.40 -3.32 26.41
N GLN A 68 -5.91 -2.50 27.34
CA GLN A 68 -5.16 -1.30 26.99
C GLN A 68 -3.85 -1.64 26.29
N THR A 69 -3.08 -2.58 26.83
CA THR A 69 -1.82 -3.02 26.21
C THR A 69 -2.05 -3.62 24.82
N ILE A 70 -3.14 -4.37 24.61
CA ILE A 70 -3.49 -4.91 23.29
C ILE A 70 -3.73 -3.77 22.30
N LYS A 71 -4.50 -2.75 22.68
CA LYS A 71 -4.71 -1.56 21.83
C LYS A 71 -3.39 -0.85 21.50
N ASP A 72 -2.52 -0.69 22.50
CA ASP A 72 -1.22 -0.06 22.33
C ASP A 72 -0.28 -0.87 21.42
N ILE A 73 -0.45 -2.20 21.34
CA ILE A 73 0.27 -3.07 20.41
C ILE A 73 -0.30 -2.89 19.01
N GLU A 74 -1.62 -2.96 18.83
CA GLU A 74 -2.28 -2.77 17.53
C GLU A 74 -1.95 -1.41 16.90
N GLU A 75 -1.87 -0.35 17.69
CA GLU A 75 -1.45 0.97 17.22
C GLU A 75 0.01 1.00 16.76
N LYS A 76 0.91 0.32 17.48
CA LYS A 76 2.32 0.22 17.09
C LYS A 76 2.48 -0.62 15.82
N ASP A 77 1.76 -1.73 15.70
CA ASP A 77 1.80 -2.58 14.51
C ASP A 77 1.31 -1.83 13.26
N LYS A 78 0.27 -1.00 13.40
CA LYS A 78 -0.17 -0.10 12.32
C LYS A 78 0.93 0.87 11.89
N LYS A 79 1.63 1.49 12.84
CA LYS A 79 2.77 2.39 12.55
C LYS A 79 3.92 1.65 11.86
N ILE A 80 4.26 0.45 12.34
CA ILE A 80 5.30 -0.39 11.72
C ILE A 80 4.93 -0.71 10.27
N THR A 81 3.69 -1.12 10.03
CA THR A 81 3.20 -1.44 8.68
C THR A 81 3.26 -0.23 7.75
N GLN A 82 2.87 0.95 8.24
CA GLN A 82 2.99 2.20 7.48
C GLN A 82 4.45 2.53 7.12
N VAL A 83 5.37 2.41 8.08
CA VAL A 83 6.80 2.65 7.83
C VAL A 83 7.37 1.64 6.83
N MET A 84 7.00 0.37 6.94
CA MET A 84 7.42 -0.67 5.98
C MET A 84 6.92 -0.37 4.57
N GLN A 85 5.70 0.13 4.42
CA GLN A 85 5.16 0.50 3.11
C GLN A 85 5.93 1.68 2.51
N ILE A 86 6.14 2.75 3.27
CA ILE A 86 6.93 3.91 2.83
C ILE A 86 8.34 3.49 2.41
N LEU A 87 8.97 2.59 3.17
CA LEU A 87 10.32 2.12 2.86
C LEU A 87 10.37 1.33 1.56
N ARG A 88 9.38 0.45 1.31
CA ARG A 88 9.27 -0.30 0.04
C ARG A 88 9.04 0.63 -1.14
N ASP A 89 8.19 1.63 -0.98
CA ASP A 89 7.91 2.60 -2.03
C ASP A 89 9.17 3.42 -2.35
N ALA A 90 9.89 3.87 -1.32
CA ALA A 90 11.15 4.59 -1.48
C ALA A 90 12.23 3.72 -2.15
N GLU A 91 12.35 2.44 -1.76
CA GLU A 91 13.24 1.47 -2.39
C GLU A 91 12.92 1.31 -3.87
N SER A 92 11.65 1.10 -4.23
CA SER A 92 11.21 0.95 -5.62
C SER A 92 11.54 2.18 -6.46
N ILE A 93 11.28 3.39 -5.94
CA ILE A 93 11.60 4.65 -6.62
C ILE A 93 13.10 4.77 -6.83
N LEU A 94 13.89 4.51 -5.79
CA LEU A 94 15.35 4.61 -5.86
C LEU A 94 15.92 3.60 -6.86
N SER A 95 15.45 2.35 -6.85
CA SER A 95 15.86 1.34 -7.83
C SER A 95 15.54 1.77 -9.27
N ALA A 96 14.35 2.32 -9.51
CA ALA A 96 13.98 2.83 -10.83
C ALA A 96 14.92 3.96 -11.29
N GLN A 97 15.23 4.91 -10.40
CA GLN A 97 16.13 6.03 -10.69
C GLN A 97 17.58 5.57 -10.93
N VAL A 98 18.06 4.58 -10.18
CA VAL A 98 19.39 3.99 -10.39
C VAL A 98 19.48 3.31 -11.76
N GLU A 99 18.46 2.53 -12.13
CA GLU A 99 18.43 1.87 -13.44
C GLU A 99 18.29 2.88 -14.59
N GLU A 100 17.51 3.94 -14.43
CA GLU A 100 17.44 5.04 -15.38
C GLU A 100 18.79 5.74 -15.53
N GLY A 101 19.45 6.08 -14.42
CA GLY A 101 20.79 6.68 -14.43
C GLY A 101 21.82 5.79 -15.13
N ARG A 102 21.79 4.48 -14.89
CA ARG A 102 22.64 3.50 -15.60
C ARG A 102 22.40 3.49 -17.10
N LYS A 103 21.14 3.57 -17.54
CA LYS A 103 20.80 3.65 -18.98
C LYS A 103 21.32 4.95 -19.60
N GLN A 104 21.13 6.09 -18.94
CA GLN A 104 21.63 7.38 -19.43
C GLN A 104 23.16 7.41 -19.52
N LEU A 105 23.87 6.80 -18.57
CA LEU A 105 25.33 6.68 -18.62
C LEU A 105 25.79 5.84 -19.83
N LYS A 106 25.14 4.69 -20.09
CA LYS A 106 25.43 3.87 -21.28
C LYS A 106 25.23 4.64 -22.58
N ILE A 107 24.11 5.37 -22.70
CA ILE A 107 23.84 6.21 -23.88
C ILE A 107 24.93 7.27 -24.03
N ARG A 108 25.30 7.97 -22.96
CA ARG A 108 26.37 8.98 -23.00
C ARG A 108 27.71 8.39 -23.42
N GLU A 109 28.07 7.21 -22.94
CA GLU A 109 29.31 6.53 -23.33
C GLU A 109 29.29 6.14 -24.82
N GLN A 110 28.18 5.61 -25.31
CA GLN A 110 27.98 5.32 -26.73
C GLN A 110 28.06 6.59 -27.59
N SER A 111 27.37 7.67 -27.19
CA SER A 111 27.41 8.96 -27.88
C SER A 111 28.80 9.59 -27.89
N LYS A 112 29.63 9.39 -26.85
CA LYS A 112 31.02 9.86 -26.87
C LYS A 112 31.85 9.15 -27.94
N GLN A 113 31.61 7.86 -28.15
CA GLN A 113 32.33 7.08 -29.18
C GLN A 113 31.84 7.38 -30.59
N SER A 114 30.57 7.79 -30.74
CA SER A 114 29.90 8.01 -32.03
C SER A 114 29.50 9.47 -32.27
N ALA A 115 30.12 10.42 -31.54
CA ALA A 115 29.78 11.83 -31.64
C ALA A 115 30.02 12.33 -33.07
N PRO A 116 28.95 12.70 -33.81
CA PRO A 116 29.13 13.29 -35.13
C PRO A 116 29.84 14.63 -34.98
N PHE A 117 30.69 14.98 -35.94
CA PHE A 117 31.38 16.25 -35.95
C PHE A 117 30.35 17.39 -36.00
N VAL A 118 30.46 18.36 -35.09
CA VAL A 118 29.46 19.44 -34.93
C VAL A 118 29.26 20.19 -36.25
N ASP A 119 30.33 20.40 -37.03
CA ASP A 119 30.21 21.09 -38.32
C ASP A 119 29.47 20.25 -39.37
N GLU A 120 29.57 18.92 -39.34
CA GLU A 120 28.79 18.04 -40.22
C GLU A 120 27.30 18.10 -39.86
N LEU A 121 26.98 18.10 -38.56
CA LEU A 121 25.60 18.27 -38.10
C LEU A 121 25.03 19.63 -38.51
N VAL A 122 25.78 20.72 -38.33
CA VAL A 122 25.33 22.07 -38.71
C VAL A 122 25.14 22.17 -40.22
N SER A 123 26.11 21.69 -41.00
CA SER A 123 26.03 21.73 -42.46
C SER A 123 24.90 20.85 -42.99
N TYR A 124 24.69 19.65 -42.43
CA TYR A 124 23.57 18.78 -42.80
C TYR A 124 22.22 19.38 -42.39
N SER A 125 22.12 19.95 -41.18
CA SER A 125 20.92 20.64 -40.70
C SER A 125 20.52 21.79 -41.64
N HIS A 126 21.50 22.56 -42.12
CA HIS A 126 21.25 23.61 -43.10
C HIS A 126 20.72 23.05 -44.44
N ARG A 127 21.27 21.92 -44.91
CA ARG A 127 20.80 21.27 -46.16
C ARG A 127 19.35 20.79 -46.06
N ILE A 128 18.96 20.16 -44.95
CA ILE A 128 17.60 19.63 -44.78
C ILE A 128 16.57 20.70 -44.38
N SER A 129 17.01 21.84 -43.85
CA SER A 129 16.12 22.95 -43.47
C SER A 129 15.27 23.42 -44.65
N ALA A 130 15.85 23.44 -45.86
CA ALA A 130 15.18 23.85 -47.10
C ALA A 130 14.00 22.95 -47.52
N THR A 131 13.96 21.68 -47.08
CA THR A 131 12.90 20.71 -47.40
C THR A 131 11.99 20.40 -46.23
N THR A 132 12.42 20.69 -44.99
CA THR A 132 11.75 20.25 -43.76
C THR A 132 10.88 21.34 -43.14
N SER A 133 11.21 22.62 -43.32
CA SER A 133 10.43 23.73 -42.74
C SER A 133 9.75 24.54 -43.84
N ALA A 134 8.46 24.79 -43.68
CA ALA A 134 7.75 25.79 -44.48
C ALA A 134 8.33 27.19 -44.16
N PRO A 135 8.56 28.05 -45.17
CA PRO A 135 9.02 29.41 -44.95
C PRO A 135 8.00 30.25 -44.17
N PRO A 136 8.44 31.26 -43.40
CA PRO A 136 7.53 32.21 -42.76
C PRO A 136 6.64 32.90 -43.82
N GLY A 137 5.32 32.77 -43.69
CA GLY A 137 4.34 33.36 -44.63
C GLY A 137 3.91 32.45 -45.79
N TRP A 138 4.33 31.17 -45.79
CA TRP A 138 3.86 30.19 -46.76
C TRP A 138 2.35 29.95 -46.64
N SER A 139 1.65 29.98 -47.77
CA SER A 139 0.23 29.67 -47.90
C SER A 139 -0.02 28.82 -49.13
N ASP A 140 -1.04 27.98 -49.09
CA ASP A 140 -1.42 27.10 -50.19
C ASP A 140 -1.69 27.93 -51.47
N GLY A 141 -0.91 27.67 -52.53
CA GLY A 141 -1.03 28.35 -53.83
C GLY A 141 0.08 29.35 -54.16
N GLN A 142 1.04 29.59 -53.27
CA GLN A 142 2.23 30.38 -53.60
C GLN A 142 3.25 29.58 -54.42
N GLU A 143 3.83 30.21 -55.44
CA GLU A 143 4.88 29.59 -56.27
C GLU A 143 6.10 29.24 -55.43
N THR A 144 6.42 27.94 -55.36
CA THR A 144 7.50 27.39 -54.55
C THR A 144 8.87 27.50 -55.25
N PHE A 145 9.08 28.49 -56.12
CA PHE A 145 10.28 28.57 -56.97
C PHE A 145 11.60 28.62 -56.18
N LEU A 146 11.55 29.06 -54.92
CA LEU A 146 12.69 29.13 -54.00
C LEU A 146 12.79 27.94 -53.03
N TYR A 147 11.89 26.95 -53.10
CA TYR A 147 11.75 25.89 -52.10
C TYR A 147 11.55 24.52 -52.73
N LYS A 148 12.23 23.51 -52.17
CA LYS A 148 12.08 22.13 -52.62
C LYS A 148 10.98 21.45 -51.84
N PHE A 149 10.18 20.63 -52.52
CA PHE A 149 9.20 19.79 -51.84
C PHE A 149 9.91 18.77 -50.92
N PRO A 150 9.28 18.36 -49.80
CA PRO A 150 9.88 17.41 -48.87
C PRO A 150 10.23 16.05 -49.49
N ALA A 151 9.49 15.65 -50.53
CA ALA A 151 9.71 14.45 -51.30
C ALA A 151 10.11 14.81 -52.74
N PRO A 152 10.94 13.98 -53.40
CA PRO A 152 11.34 14.22 -54.78
C PRO A 152 10.13 14.18 -55.71
N MET A 153 10.08 15.10 -56.68
CA MET A 153 9.02 15.12 -57.68
C MET A 153 9.28 14.12 -58.82
N GLU A 154 8.23 13.72 -59.54
CA GLU A 154 8.33 12.80 -60.69
C GLU A 154 9.37 13.26 -61.73
N THR A 155 9.47 14.57 -61.98
CA THR A 155 10.47 15.15 -62.88
C THR A 155 11.89 14.96 -62.36
N GLU A 156 12.12 15.18 -61.07
CA GLU A 156 13.42 14.96 -60.41
C GLU A 156 13.78 13.46 -60.41
N ILE A 157 12.81 12.57 -60.17
CA ILE A 157 12.99 11.12 -60.20
C ILE A 157 13.39 10.64 -61.60
N ARG A 158 12.70 11.10 -62.66
CA ARG A 158 13.03 10.77 -64.05
C ARG A 158 14.38 11.33 -64.49
N SER A 159 14.79 12.46 -63.93
CA SER A 159 16.12 13.04 -64.17
C SER A 159 17.23 12.34 -63.37
N GLY A 160 16.87 11.43 -62.45
CA GLY A 160 17.80 10.74 -61.58
C GLY A 160 18.69 9.75 -62.32
N MET A 161 19.92 9.60 -61.84
CA MET A 161 20.92 8.66 -62.39
C MET A 161 20.45 7.20 -62.34
N LEU A 162 19.59 6.85 -61.38
CA LEU A 162 19.02 5.50 -61.30
C LEU A 162 18.08 5.23 -62.48
N TYR A 163 17.19 6.19 -62.79
CA TYR A 163 16.26 6.10 -63.91
C TYR A 163 16.99 6.08 -65.26
N SER A 164 18.05 6.88 -65.41
CA SER A 164 18.85 6.90 -66.64
C SER A 164 19.57 5.57 -66.90
N LYS A 165 20.10 4.91 -65.86
CA LYS A 165 20.72 3.59 -65.99
C LYS A 165 19.73 2.51 -66.39
N GLU A 166 18.56 2.51 -65.77
CA GLU A 166 17.48 1.58 -66.12
C GLU A 166 17.03 1.75 -67.57
N ALA A 167 16.93 3.01 -68.04
CA ALA A 167 16.65 3.30 -69.44
C ALA A 167 17.78 2.81 -70.37
N GLU A 168 19.06 3.03 -70.03
CA GLU A 168 20.19 2.56 -70.83
C GLU A 168 20.24 1.03 -70.96
N ASP A 169 19.93 0.30 -69.90
CA ASP A 169 19.92 -1.17 -69.92
C ASP A 169 18.78 -1.72 -70.79
N LEU A 170 17.66 -1.00 -70.91
CA LEU A 170 16.55 -1.33 -71.81
C LEU A 170 16.89 -1.13 -73.31
N PHE A 171 17.86 -0.28 -73.63
CA PHE A 171 18.30 -0.03 -75.03
C PHE A 171 19.53 -0.87 -75.43
N LYS A 172 20.08 -1.70 -74.54
CA LYS A 172 21.25 -2.56 -74.79
C LYS A 172 20.90 -4.03 -75.10
N THR A 173 19.62 -4.41 -75.06
CA THR A 173 19.08 -5.69 -75.55
C THR A 173 18.56 -5.58 -76.98
#